data_AF-A0A1G3GK59-F1
#
_entry.id   AF-A0A1G3GK59-F1
#
_cell.length_a   1.000
_cell.length_b   1.000
_cell.length_c   1.000
_cell.angle_alpha   90.00
_cell.angle_beta   90.00
_cell.angle_gamma   90.00
#
_symmetry.space_group_name_H-M   'P 1'
#
loop_
_entity.id
_entity.type
_entity.pdbx_description
1 polymer ?
#
loop_
_entity_poly.entity_id
_entity_poly.type
_entity_poly.pdbx_seq_one_letter_code
_entity_poly.pdbx_strand_id
1 'polypeptide(L)'
;MEDTAFALPATQKQIAYARSLALKNQTLLPWEVQQDRRSLSAWIDAQARMKSLSDLDRLPSSKQVAFAERLARIKRRAVPEECFRDKGLMSKWIDGNR
;
A
#
# COMPACT_ATOMS: atom_id res chain seq x y z
N MET A 1 -21.60 -14.07 32.06
CA MET A 1 -20.58 -15.12 31.85
C MET A 1 -20.23 -15.04 30.38
N GLU A 2 -19.05 -14.51 30.07
CA GLU A 2 -18.66 -14.12 28.71
C GLU A 2 -18.15 -15.33 27.93
N ASP A 3 -18.73 -15.55 26.75
CA ASP A 3 -18.38 -16.60 25.78
C ASP A 3 -17.01 -16.32 25.12
N THR A 4 -15.92 -16.34 25.88
CA THR A 4 -14.54 -16.25 25.35
C THR A 4 -13.95 -17.64 25.06
N ALA A 5 -14.77 -18.61 24.66
CA ALA A 5 -14.38 -20.02 24.69
C ALA A 5 -13.58 -20.52 23.47
N PHE A 6 -13.52 -19.80 22.34
CA PHE A 6 -12.83 -20.31 21.12
C PHE A 6 -12.20 -19.24 20.23
N ALA A 7 -11.80 -18.08 20.78
CA ALA A 7 -11.07 -17.09 20.00
C ALA A 7 -9.65 -17.58 19.74
N LEU A 8 -9.31 -17.86 18.47
CA LEU A 8 -7.96 -18.26 18.10
C LEU A 8 -7.02 -17.06 18.29
N PRO A 9 -5.84 -17.24 18.90
CA PRO A 9 -4.89 -16.15 19.09
C PRO A 9 -4.40 -15.63 17.72
N ALA A 10 -4.15 -14.33 17.67
CA ALA A 10 -3.53 -13.70 16.50
C ALA A 10 -2.17 -14.33 16.21
N THR A 11 -1.89 -14.62 14.93
CA THR A 11 -0.59 -15.17 14.56
C THR A 11 0.49 -14.09 14.54
N GLN A 12 1.73 -14.46 14.84
CA GLN A 12 2.87 -13.52 14.80
C GLN A 12 3.02 -12.84 13.43
N LYS A 13 2.71 -13.55 12.33
CA LYS A 13 2.72 -12.98 10.98
C LYS A 13 1.67 -11.88 10.82
N GLN A 14 0.46 -12.07 11.33
CA GLN A 14 -0.59 -11.05 11.29
C GLN A 14 -0.22 -9.84 12.15
N ILE A 15 0.35 -10.04 13.35
CA ILE A 15 0.78 -8.94 14.23
C ILE A 15 1.88 -8.12 13.55
N ALA A 16 2.89 -8.77 12.96
CA ALA A 16 3.96 -8.08 12.25
C ALA A 16 3.43 -7.26 11.07
N TYR A 17 2.50 -7.82 10.29
CA TYR A 17 1.87 -7.12 9.18
C TYR A 17 0.96 -5.96 9.64
N ALA A 18 0.16 -6.17 10.69
CA ALA A 18 -0.66 -5.12 11.27
C ALA A 18 0.18 -3.94 11.78
N ARG A 19 1.34 -4.21 12.39
CA ARG A 19 2.28 -3.18 12.84
C ARG A 19 2.89 -2.38 11.69
N SER A 20 3.29 -3.03 10.59
CA SER A 20 3.82 -2.30 9.44
C SER A 20 2.75 -1.41 8.79
N LEU A 21 1.51 -1.89 8.77
CA LEU A 21 0.36 -1.15 8.27
C LEU A 21 -0.03 0.03 9.18
N ALA A 22 0.02 -0.17 10.50
CA ALA A 22 -0.15 0.87 11.50
C ALA A 22 0.85 2.01 11.30
N LEU A 23 2.14 1.67 11.13
CA LEU A 23 3.20 2.63 10.86
C LEU A 23 2.98 3.35 9.52
N LYS A 24 2.63 2.60 8.46
CA LYS A 24 2.39 3.15 7.13
C LYS A 24 1.23 4.17 7.15
N ASN A 25 0.14 3.84 7.82
CA ASN A 25 -1.06 4.66 7.85
C ASN A 25 -1.05 5.70 8.98
N GLN A 26 0.01 5.74 9.80
CA GLN A 26 0.11 6.59 11.00
C GLN A 26 -1.05 6.39 11.99
N THR A 27 -1.53 5.15 12.09
CA THR A 27 -2.61 4.76 13.02
C THR A 27 -2.07 3.93 14.15
N LEU A 28 -2.67 4.02 15.34
CA LEU A 28 -2.35 3.11 16.44
C LEU A 28 -2.96 1.73 16.18
N LEU A 29 -2.22 0.66 16.50
CA LEU A 29 -2.73 -0.70 16.52
C LEU A 29 -3.35 -0.97 17.91
N PRO A 30 -4.69 -1.08 18.04
CA PRO A 30 -5.33 -1.28 19.34
C PRO A 30 -4.91 -2.61 19.99
N TRP A 31 -4.85 -2.66 21.31
CA TRP A 31 -4.43 -3.85 22.05
C TRP A 31 -5.47 -4.98 21.97
N GLU A 32 -6.74 -4.62 22.03
CA GLU A 32 -7.89 -5.53 22.01
C GLU A 32 -7.93 -6.33 20.70
N VAL A 33 -7.64 -5.65 19.60
CA VAL A 33 -7.59 -6.21 18.25
C VAL A 33 -6.44 -7.21 18.09
N GLN A 34 -5.37 -7.10 18.90
CA GLN A 34 -4.22 -8.02 18.85
C GLN A 34 -4.49 -9.36 19.53
N GLN A 35 -5.56 -9.48 20.33
CA GLN A 35 -5.85 -10.71 21.10
C GLN A 35 -6.58 -11.76 20.27
N ASP A 36 -7.45 -11.34 19.36
CA ASP A 36 -8.29 -12.23 18.54
C ASP A 36 -7.89 -12.18 17.06
N ARG A 37 -7.71 -13.36 16.47
CA ARG A 37 -7.32 -13.52 15.06
C ARG A 37 -8.34 -12.89 14.09
N ARG A 38 -9.64 -13.02 14.35
CA ARG A 38 -10.67 -12.51 13.44
C ARG A 38 -10.71 -10.98 13.48
N SER A 39 -10.67 -10.42 14.68
CA SER A 39 -10.61 -8.98 14.93
C SER A 39 -9.37 -8.36 14.28
N LEU A 40 -8.19 -8.98 14.44
CA LEU A 40 -6.97 -8.51 13.80
C LEU A 40 -7.07 -8.54 12.27
N SER A 41 -7.64 -9.61 11.71
CA SER A 41 -7.84 -9.71 10.26
C SER A 41 -8.77 -8.63 9.73
N ALA A 42 -9.90 -8.38 10.41
CA ALA A 42 -10.85 -7.35 10.01
C ALA A 42 -10.22 -5.94 10.07
N TRP A 43 -9.40 -5.67 11.09
CA TRP A 43 -8.66 -4.42 11.20
C TRP A 43 -7.62 -4.28 10.09
N ILE A 44 -6.84 -5.34 9.80
CA ILE A 44 -5.89 -5.36 8.68
C ILE A 44 -6.60 -5.04 7.37
N ASP A 45 -7.74 -5.67 7.10
CA ASP A 45 -8.49 -5.44 5.86
C ASP A 45 -9.00 -3.99 5.75
N ALA A 46 -9.47 -3.41 6.85
CA ALA A 46 -9.88 -2.01 6.89
C ALA A 46 -8.71 -1.06 6.61
N GLN A 47 -7.57 -1.30 7.26
CA GLN A 47 -6.37 -0.48 7.12
C GLN A 47 -5.68 -0.65 5.76
N ALA A 48 -5.74 -1.84 5.16
CA ALA A 48 -5.16 -2.09 3.84
C ALA A 48 -5.94 -1.41 2.72
N ARG A 49 -7.25 -1.19 2.93
CA ARG A 49 -8.11 -0.41 2.04
C ARG A 49 -7.93 1.10 2.19
N MET A 50 -7.37 1.57 3.31
CA MET A 50 -6.99 2.97 3.43
C MET A 50 -5.92 3.27 2.39
N LYS A 51 -6.24 4.16 1.44
CA LYS A 51 -5.22 4.71 0.56
C LYS A 51 -4.22 5.45 1.47
N SER A 52 -2.95 5.07 1.38
CA SER A 52 -1.87 5.84 2.00
C SER A 52 -2.08 7.31 1.66
N LEU A 53 -2.34 8.12 2.69
CA LEU A 53 -2.63 9.54 2.53
C LEU A 53 -1.35 10.33 2.21
N SER A 54 -0.19 9.68 2.19
CA SER A 54 1.05 10.36 1.83
C SER A 54 1.04 10.73 0.34
N ASP A 55 1.21 12.02 0.05
CA ASP A 55 1.37 12.54 -1.31
C ASP A 55 2.49 11.81 -2.08
N LEU A 56 3.49 11.28 -1.35
CA LEU A 56 4.55 10.45 -1.90
C LEU A 56 4.06 9.13 -2.51
N ASP A 57 2.99 8.52 -1.98
CA ASP A 57 2.41 7.28 -2.54
C ASP A 57 1.61 7.56 -3.83
N ARG A 58 1.29 8.83 -4.12
CA ARG A 58 0.67 9.27 -5.37
C ARG A 58 1.71 9.46 -6.48
N LEU A 59 2.93 9.89 -6.15
CA LEU A 59 4.00 10.09 -7.11
C LEU A 59 4.48 8.76 -7.71
N PRO A 60 4.94 8.74 -8.97
CA PRO A 60 5.56 7.57 -9.55
C PRO A 60 6.81 7.15 -8.77
N SER A 61 7.02 5.84 -8.66
CA SER A 61 8.25 5.33 -8.06
C SER A 61 9.47 5.66 -8.94
N SER A 62 10.65 5.80 -8.34
CA SER A 62 11.90 6.03 -9.08
C SER A 62 12.15 4.97 -10.15
N LYS A 63 11.70 3.72 -9.91
CA LYS A 63 11.75 2.63 -10.90
C LYS A 63 10.85 2.88 -12.10
N GLN A 64 9.62 3.37 -11.88
CA GLN A 64 8.71 3.75 -12.96
C GLN A 64 9.30 4.91 -13.78
N VAL A 65 9.82 5.93 -13.12
CA VAL A 65 10.46 7.08 -13.79
C VAL A 65 11.62 6.62 -14.67
N ALA A 66 12.57 5.85 -14.13
CA ALA A 66 13.72 5.36 -14.89
C ALA A 66 13.30 4.46 -16.07
N PHE A 67 12.25 3.65 -15.90
CA PHE A 67 11.73 2.83 -16.99
C PHE A 67 11.08 3.68 -18.09
N ALA A 68 10.26 4.66 -17.70
CA ALA A 68 9.61 5.58 -18.62
C ALA A 68 10.63 6.41 -19.40
N GLU A 69 11.65 6.94 -18.73
CA GLU A 69 12.75 7.69 -19.37
C GLU A 69 13.52 6.84 -20.38
N ARG A 70 13.82 5.58 -20.04
CA ARG A 70 14.46 4.64 -20.97
C ARG A 70 13.60 4.42 -22.20
N LEU A 71 12.30 4.22 -22.01
CA LEU A 71 11.33 3.98 -23.08
C LEU A 71 11.16 5.21 -23.99
N ALA A 72 11.04 6.39 -23.37
CA ALA A 72 11.04 7.71 -24.02
C ALA A 72 12.26 7.91 -24.92
N ARG A 73 13.46 7.60 -24.43
CA ARG A 73 14.70 7.69 -25.20
C ARG A 73 14.70 6.75 -26.41
N ILE A 74 14.28 5.50 -26.23
CA ILE A 74 14.23 4.51 -27.32
C ILE A 74 13.21 4.96 -28.39
N LYS A 75 12.04 5.44 -27.97
CA LYS A 75 10.94 5.85 -28.86
C LYS A 75 11.06 7.32 -29.32
N ARG A 76 12.16 8.00 -28.99
CA ARG A 76 12.46 9.42 -29.30
C ARG A 76 11.29 10.36 -28.99
N ARG A 77 10.69 10.20 -27.81
CA ARG A 77 9.58 11.03 -27.31
C ARG A 77 9.86 11.45 -25.88
N ALA A 78 9.25 12.54 -25.43
CA ALA A 78 9.29 12.93 -24.03
C ALA A 78 8.20 12.20 -23.23
N VAL A 79 8.46 12.00 -21.92
CA VAL A 79 7.42 11.63 -20.97
C VAL A 79 6.63 12.91 -20.63
N PRO A 80 5.29 12.92 -20.74
CA PRO A 80 4.48 14.07 -20.36
C PRO A 80 4.65 14.44 -18.87
N GLU A 81 4.61 15.73 -18.55
CA GLU A 81 4.88 16.23 -17.19
C GLU A 81 3.86 15.70 -16.17
N GLU A 82 2.61 15.53 -16.57
CA GLU A 82 1.52 14.99 -15.76
C GLU A 82 1.81 13.56 -15.28
N CYS A 83 2.60 12.79 -16.03
CA CYS A 83 3.00 11.45 -15.63
C CYS A 83 3.87 11.48 -14.37
N PHE A 84 4.67 12.54 -14.16
CA PHE A 84 5.51 12.68 -12.97
C PHE A 84 4.72 13.04 -11.71
N ARG A 85 3.47 13.47 -11.85
CA ARG A 85 2.60 13.88 -10.72
C ARG A 85 1.69 12.75 -10.23
N ASP A 86 1.58 11.66 -10.99
CA ASP A 86 0.70 10.54 -10.66
C ASP A 86 1.25 9.21 -11.18
N LYS A 87 1.47 8.24 -10.27
CA LYS A 87 1.98 6.90 -10.61
C LYS A 87 1.07 6.11 -11.54
N GLY A 88 -0.24 6.37 -11.50
CA GLY A 88 -1.23 5.75 -12.35
C GLY A 88 -1.12 6.28 -13.78
N LEU A 89 -0.97 7.60 -13.95
CA LEU A 89 -0.67 8.21 -15.25
C LEU A 89 0.66 7.70 -15.81
N MET A 90 1.71 7.62 -14.97
CA MET A 90 2.99 7.05 -15.39
C MET A 90 2.85 5.60 -15.85
N SER A 91 2.11 4.76 -15.12
CA SER A 91 1.89 3.36 -15.52
C SER A 91 1.15 3.27 -16.84
N LYS A 92 0.05 4.02 -17.01
CA LYS A 92 -0.72 4.04 -18.27
C LYS A 92 0.14 4.48 -19.46
N TRP A 93 0.97 5.50 -19.26
CA TRP A 93 1.90 5.94 -20.29
C TRP A 93 2.92 4.85 -20.62
N ILE A 94 3.54 4.23 -19.61
CA ILE A 94 4.47 3.10 -19.80
C ILE A 94 3.81 1.98 -20.61
N ASP A 95 2.61 1.56 -20.22
CA ASP A 95 1.89 0.45 -20.83
C ASP A 95 1.52 0.76 -22.29
N GLY A 96 1.09 1.99 -22.58
CA GLY A 96 0.81 2.45 -23.94
C GLY A 96 2.05 2.65 -24.82
N ASN A 97 3.24 2.70 -24.23
CA ASN A 97 4.50 2.96 -24.94
C ASN A 97 5.45 1.77 -24.97
N ARG A 98 5.06 0.62 -24.42
CA ARG A 98 5.91 -0.56 -24.22
C ARG A 98 6.55 -1.11 -25.51
#